data_AF-A0A4Y9NGQ9-F1
#
_entry.id   AF-A0A4Y9NGQ9-F1
#
_cell.length_a   1.000
_cell.length_b   1.000
_cell.length_c   1.000
_cell.angle_alpha   90.00
_cell.angle_beta   90.00
_cell.angle_gamma   90.00
#
_symmetry.space_group_name_H-M   'P 1'
#
loop_
_entity.id
_entity.type
_entity.pdbx_description
1 polymer ?
#
loop_
_entity_poly.entity_id
_entity_poly.type
_entity_poly.pdbx_seq_one_letter_code
_entity_poly.pdbx_strand_id
1 'polypeptide(L)'
;MSACVGCSPPGSPPFTRCSPGFLLPPALEDRTDRRSGGDFSDLDVLHLGGLAPGSGDDYLDDAARAPFALTPATAGTLPETAVVLSPMPVIDEIAPELRSDPRVRIFDQSDLGVSVRAAVLRLLLG
;
A
#
# COMPACT_ATOMS: atom_id res chain seq x y z
N MET A 1 -14.91 -12.32 -24.12
CA MET A 1 -13.62 -12.95 -24.46
C MET A 1 -12.67 -11.83 -24.88
N SER A 2 -11.99 -11.21 -23.93
CA SER A 2 -10.98 -10.18 -24.21
C SER A 2 -9.69 -10.63 -23.54
N ALA A 3 -8.68 -10.86 -24.36
CA ALA A 3 -7.40 -11.43 -23.95
C ALA A 3 -6.61 -10.40 -23.12
N CYS A 4 -6.01 -10.85 -22.02
CA CYS A 4 -4.90 -10.15 -21.40
C CYS A 4 -3.74 -10.12 -22.40
N VAL A 5 -3.56 -9.00 -23.10
CA VAL A 5 -2.37 -8.73 -23.90
C VAL A 5 -1.31 -8.17 -22.96
N GLY A 6 -0.20 -8.89 -22.81
CA GLY A 6 1.01 -8.37 -22.16
C GLY A 6 1.72 -9.33 -21.21
N CYS A 7 2.01 -10.56 -21.63
CA CYS A 7 3.10 -11.32 -20.99
C CYS A 7 4.44 -10.79 -21.51
N SER A 8 5.33 -10.41 -20.60
CA SER A 8 6.66 -9.85 -20.86
C SER A 8 7.55 -10.76 -21.74
N PRO A 9 8.52 -10.18 -22.49
CA PRO A 9 9.48 -10.94 -23.30
C PRO A 9 10.44 -11.80 -22.44
N PRO A 10 11.05 -12.85 -23.02
CA PRO A 10 11.92 -13.77 -22.29
C PRO A 10 13.21 -13.06 -21.82
N GLY A 11 13.46 -13.09 -20.50
CA GLY A 11 14.65 -12.50 -19.87
C GLY A 11 14.39 -11.51 -18.72
N SER A 12 13.13 -11.19 -18.43
CA SER A 12 12.76 -10.35 -17.27
C SER A 12 12.80 -11.14 -15.94
N PRO A 13 13.20 -10.52 -14.81
CA PRO A 13 13.17 -11.16 -13.48
C PRO A 13 11.74 -11.64 -13.10
N PRO A 14 11.58 -12.57 -12.14
CA PRO A 14 10.39 -13.40 -11.94
C PRO A 14 9.17 -12.66 -11.35
N PHE A 15 9.01 -11.36 -11.59
CA PHE A 15 7.78 -10.62 -11.31
C PHE A 15 6.70 -10.92 -12.36
N THR A 16 6.47 -12.20 -12.62
CA THR A 16 5.34 -12.69 -13.43
C THR A 16 4.48 -13.62 -12.59
N ARG A 17 4.12 -13.19 -11.37
CA ARG A 17 2.93 -13.72 -10.72
C ARG A 17 1.82 -12.69 -10.94
N CYS A 18 1.15 -12.79 -12.09
CA CYS A 18 -0.26 -12.43 -12.11
C CYS A 18 -0.95 -13.42 -11.18
N SER A 19 -1.12 -13.06 -9.90
CA SER A 19 -2.18 -13.66 -9.09
C SER A 19 -3.45 -13.64 -9.93
N PRO A 20 -4.28 -14.71 -9.97
CA PRO A 20 -5.53 -14.70 -10.72
C PRO A 20 -6.30 -13.44 -10.32
N GLY A 21 -6.28 -12.48 -11.24
CA GLY A 21 -6.25 -11.06 -10.90
C GLY A 21 -7.42 -10.68 -10.03
N PHE A 22 -7.16 -9.89 -8.99
CA PHE A 22 -8.22 -9.18 -8.30
C PHE A 22 -9.09 -8.47 -9.35
N LEU A 23 -10.28 -9.01 -9.59
CA LEU A 23 -11.23 -8.46 -10.53
C LEU A 23 -11.85 -7.24 -9.86
N LEU A 24 -11.58 -6.06 -10.41
CA LEU A 24 -12.24 -4.85 -9.97
C LEU A 24 -13.74 -4.99 -10.26
N PRO A 25 -14.61 -4.69 -9.29
CA PRO A 25 -16.03 -4.55 -9.56
C PRO A 25 -16.24 -3.50 -10.68
N PRO A 26 -17.17 -3.71 -11.63
CA PRO A 26 -17.39 -2.78 -12.74
C PRO A 26 -17.63 -1.32 -12.30
N ALA A 27 -18.27 -1.14 -11.14
CA ALA A 27 -18.53 0.19 -10.56
C ALA A 27 -17.26 0.96 -10.13
N LEU A 28 -16.09 0.31 -10.08
CA LEU A 28 -14.81 0.90 -9.68
C LEU A 28 -13.83 1.04 -10.84
N GLU A 29 -14.14 0.51 -12.03
CA GLU A 29 -13.22 0.53 -13.19
C GLU A 29 -12.86 1.97 -13.58
N ASP A 30 -13.85 2.85 -13.75
CA ASP A 30 -13.63 4.25 -14.12
C ASP A 30 -13.01 5.12 -13.00
N ARG A 31 -12.84 4.55 -11.80
CA ARG A 31 -12.31 5.23 -10.60
C ARG A 31 -10.98 4.66 -10.14
N THR A 32 -10.45 3.66 -10.84
CA THR A 32 -9.24 2.96 -10.44
C THR A 32 -8.20 3.07 -11.54
N ASP A 33 -7.09 3.70 -11.22
CA ASP A 33 -5.90 3.66 -12.07
C ASP A 33 -4.91 2.63 -11.50
N ARG A 34 -4.29 1.84 -12.38
CA ARG A 34 -3.22 0.92 -12.01
C ARG A 34 -1.90 1.49 -12.48
N ARG A 35 -1.13 1.98 -11.53
CA ARG A 35 0.18 2.56 -11.80
C ARG A 35 1.30 1.58 -11.48
N SER A 36 2.33 1.62 -12.30
CA SER A 36 3.61 0.95 -12.06
C SER A 36 4.67 2.02 -11.84
N GLY A 37 5.52 1.86 -10.83
CA GLY A 37 6.56 2.83 -10.49
C GLY A 37 6.28 3.54 -9.16
N GLY A 38 7.15 4.49 -8.80
CA GLY A 38 7.16 5.16 -7.50
C GLY A 38 7.02 6.69 -7.57
N ASP A 39 6.33 7.20 -8.60
CA ASP A 39 5.94 8.61 -8.66
C ASP A 39 4.63 8.82 -7.90
N PHE A 40 4.68 9.61 -6.83
CA PHE A 40 3.57 9.90 -5.93
C PHE A 40 3.17 11.38 -5.94
N SER A 41 3.59 12.13 -6.95
CA SER A 41 3.44 13.59 -7.02
C SER A 41 2.01 14.13 -7.10
N ASP A 42 1.03 13.29 -7.39
CA ASP A 42 -0.39 13.66 -7.46
C ASP A 42 -1.25 12.99 -6.37
N LEU A 43 -0.63 12.34 -5.39
CA LEU A 43 -1.35 11.68 -4.31
C LEU A 43 -1.70 12.65 -3.18
N ASP A 44 -2.96 12.61 -2.73
CA ASP A 44 -3.38 13.21 -1.47
C ASP A 44 -3.12 12.27 -0.28
N VAL A 45 -3.30 10.96 -0.50
CA VAL A 45 -3.18 9.92 0.53
C VAL A 45 -2.44 8.72 -0.05
N LEU A 46 -1.35 8.31 0.61
CA LEU A 46 -0.67 7.05 0.35
C LEU A 46 -1.01 6.07 1.48
N HIS A 47 -1.72 4.99 1.18
CA HIS A 47 -2.05 3.94 2.14
C HIS A 47 -1.22 2.69 1.86
N LEU A 48 -0.35 2.33 2.81
CA LEU A 48 0.54 1.18 2.72
C LEU A 48 -0.07 -0.02 3.47
N GLY A 49 0.23 -1.21 2.99
CA GLY A 49 -0.12 -2.46 3.66
C GLY A 49 1.14 -3.13 4.20
N GLY A 50 1.13 -3.50 5.48
CA GLY A 50 2.19 -4.34 6.06
C GLY A 50 2.15 -5.73 5.44
N LEU A 51 3.13 -6.05 4.60
CA LEU A 51 3.29 -7.37 4.01
C LEU A 51 4.10 -8.23 4.99
N ALA A 52 3.47 -9.25 5.57
CA ALA A 52 4.11 -10.07 6.58
C ALA A 52 5.28 -10.89 5.99
N PRO A 53 6.41 -11.02 6.71
CA PRO A 53 7.48 -11.92 6.31
C PRO A 53 7.00 -13.37 6.40
N GLY A 54 7.51 -14.21 5.51
CA GLY A 54 7.31 -15.65 5.60
C GLY A 54 8.07 -16.40 4.52
N SER A 55 7.88 -17.72 4.51
CA SER A 55 8.54 -18.63 3.58
C SER A 55 7.57 -19.69 3.08
N GLY A 56 7.78 -20.14 1.83
CA GLY A 56 6.85 -21.03 1.13
C GLY A 56 6.12 -20.32 0.00
N ASP A 57 5.30 -21.06 -0.75
CA ASP A 57 4.72 -20.59 -2.02
C ASP A 57 3.70 -19.45 -1.87
N ASP A 58 3.11 -19.31 -0.67
CA ASP A 58 2.10 -18.31 -0.34
C ASP A 58 2.67 -17.05 0.35
N TYR A 59 3.99 -16.99 0.54
CA TYR A 59 4.64 -15.87 1.22
C TYR A 59 5.55 -15.07 0.27
N LEU A 60 5.71 -13.79 0.59
CA LEU A 60 6.67 -12.92 -0.07
C LEU A 60 7.93 -12.86 0.78
N ASP A 61 9.06 -13.27 0.21
CA ASP A 61 10.37 -13.04 0.81
C ASP A 61 10.73 -11.55 0.83
N ASP A 62 11.82 -11.20 1.50
CA ASP A 62 12.21 -9.80 1.70
C ASP A 62 12.44 -9.06 0.36
N ALA A 63 13.00 -9.75 -0.64
CA ALA A 63 13.25 -9.18 -1.95
C ALA A 63 11.94 -8.91 -2.72
N ALA A 64 10.93 -9.78 -2.56
CA ALA A 64 9.62 -9.61 -3.16
C ALA A 64 8.78 -8.53 -2.46
N ARG A 65 8.99 -8.28 -1.16
CA ARG A 65 8.31 -7.22 -0.40
C ARG A 65 8.94 -5.83 -0.60
N ALA A 66 10.26 -5.75 -0.75
CA ALA A 66 11.00 -4.49 -0.83
C ALA A 66 10.43 -3.45 -1.82
N PRO A 67 9.92 -3.80 -3.02
CA PRO A 67 9.35 -2.82 -3.96
C PRO A 67 8.08 -2.11 -3.45
N PHE A 68 7.41 -2.65 -2.43
CA PHE A 68 6.18 -2.07 -1.86
C PHE A 68 6.47 -1.14 -0.68
N ALA A 69 7.72 -0.99 -0.26
CA ALA A 69 8.10 -0.11 0.83
C ALA A 69 8.22 1.36 0.39
N LEU A 70 7.82 2.27 1.27
CA LEU A 70 8.11 3.69 1.13
C LEU A 70 9.58 3.94 1.49
N THR A 71 10.34 4.43 0.50
CA THR A 71 11.76 4.75 0.62
C THR A 71 11.96 6.26 0.59
N PRO A 72 13.12 6.80 1.03
CA PRO A 72 13.40 8.23 0.91
C PRO A 72 13.27 8.76 -0.53
N ALA A 73 13.62 7.95 -1.53
CA ALA A 73 13.51 8.32 -2.93
C ALA A 73 12.04 8.51 -3.36
N THR A 74 11.17 7.55 -3.04
CA THR A 74 9.74 7.63 -3.39
C THR A 74 9.00 8.65 -2.52
N ALA A 75 9.35 8.76 -1.23
CA ALA A 75 8.83 9.80 -0.34
C ALA A 75 9.20 11.23 -0.77
N GLY A 76 10.32 11.40 -1.47
CA GLY A 76 10.72 12.69 -2.05
C GLY A 76 9.80 13.17 -3.18
N THR A 77 8.98 12.29 -3.75
CA THR A 77 8.01 12.65 -4.80
C THR A 77 6.64 13.04 -4.25
N LEU A 78 6.33 12.71 -2.99
CA LEU A 78 5.05 13.03 -2.38
C LEU A 78 4.87 14.54 -2.22
N PRO A 79 3.66 15.09 -2.48
CA PRO A 79 3.32 16.45 -2.11
C PRO A 79 3.53 16.72 -0.62
N GLU A 80 3.83 17.97 -0.26
CA GLU A 80 3.91 18.39 1.15
C GLU A 80 2.56 18.26 1.88
N THR A 81 1.46 18.33 1.13
CA THR A 81 0.08 18.19 1.64
C THR A 81 -0.39 16.74 1.76
N ALA A 82 0.36 15.78 1.20
CA ALA A 82 -0.03 14.39 1.22
C ALA A 82 0.09 13.80 2.64
N VAL A 83 -0.71 12.78 2.92
CA VAL A 83 -0.58 11.98 4.15
C VAL A 83 -0.28 10.52 3.84
N VAL A 84 0.63 9.93 4.62
CA VAL A 84 0.98 8.51 4.55
C VAL A 84 0.38 7.79 5.74
N LEU A 85 -0.36 6.72 5.45
CA LEU A 85 -1.05 5.88 6.42
C LEU A 85 -0.57 4.43 6.28
N SER A 86 -0.49 3.72 7.40
CA SER A 86 -0.24 2.28 7.46
C SER A 86 -0.83 1.74 8.76
N PRO A 87 -1.68 0.70 8.70
CA PRO A 87 -2.13 0.01 9.90
C PRO A 87 -0.95 -0.56 10.68
N MET A 88 -0.95 -0.36 11.99
CA MET A 88 0.06 -0.93 12.87
C MET A 88 -0.12 -2.46 13.02
N PRO A 89 0.95 -3.23 13.26
CA PRO A 89 2.35 -2.78 13.36
C PRO A 89 2.98 -2.53 11.98
N VAL A 90 3.85 -1.51 11.90
CA VAL A 90 4.72 -1.31 10.74
C VAL A 90 5.86 -2.32 10.76
N ILE A 91 6.00 -3.09 9.68
CA ILE A 91 6.99 -4.16 9.52
C ILE A 91 8.24 -3.60 8.84
N ASP A 92 8.19 -3.47 7.52
CA ASP A 92 9.25 -2.98 6.65
C ASP A 92 8.70 -2.07 5.53
N GLU A 93 7.40 -1.79 5.52
CA GLU A 93 6.75 -1.03 4.46
C GLU A 93 6.99 0.49 4.56
N ILE A 94 7.56 0.98 5.66
CA ILE A 94 8.02 2.38 5.81
C ILE A 94 9.45 2.37 6.35
N ALA A 95 10.38 2.97 5.60
CA ALA A 95 11.77 3.12 6.04
C ALA A 95 11.84 3.80 7.42
N PRO A 96 12.63 3.30 8.39
CA PRO A 96 12.64 3.79 9.76
C PRO A 96 12.85 5.31 9.89
N GLU A 97 13.72 5.89 9.06
CA GLU A 97 14.04 7.31 9.02
C GLU A 97 12.87 8.19 8.57
N LEU A 98 11.89 7.63 7.86
CA LEU A 98 10.70 8.36 7.41
C LEU A 98 9.61 8.42 8.47
N ARG A 99 9.72 7.70 9.58
CA ARG A 99 8.71 7.72 10.64
C ARG A 99 8.60 9.07 11.36
N SER A 100 9.61 9.95 11.19
CA SER A 100 9.59 11.33 11.66
C SER A 100 9.15 12.34 10.58
N ASP A 101 8.90 11.90 9.35
CA ASP A 101 8.38 12.76 8.30
C ASP A 101 6.97 13.25 8.70
N PRO A 102 6.69 14.57 8.66
CA PRO A 102 5.41 15.13 9.10
C PRO A 102 4.21 14.62 8.30
N ARG A 103 4.43 14.08 7.10
CA ARG A 103 3.39 13.47 6.27
C ARG A 103 3.03 12.06 6.73
N VAL A 104 3.89 11.39 7.48
CA VAL A 104 3.65 10.02 7.99
C VAL A 104 2.84 10.08 9.28
N ARG A 105 1.56 9.67 9.20
CA ARG A 105 0.57 9.82 10.28
C ARG A 105 0.10 8.50 10.88
N ILE A 106 0.97 7.48 10.87
CA ILE A 106 0.67 6.12 11.36
C ILE A 106 0.27 6.09 12.85
N PHE A 107 0.91 6.91 13.69
CA PHE A 107 0.61 6.95 15.12
C PHE A 107 -0.72 7.67 15.38
N ASP A 108 -0.94 8.81 14.73
CA ASP A 108 -2.21 9.53 14.80
C ASP A 108 -3.38 8.67 14.32
N GLN A 109 -3.20 7.92 13.23
CA GLN A 109 -4.19 6.95 12.75
C GLN A 109 -4.52 5.90 13.81
N SER A 110 -3.49 5.34 14.46
CA SER A 110 -3.66 4.35 15.53
C SER A 110 -4.40 4.92 16.74
N ASP A 111 -4.05 6.14 17.17
CA ASP A 111 -4.66 6.82 18.31
C ASP A 111 -6.14 7.12 18.08
N LEU A 112 -6.48 7.61 16.88
CA LEU A 112 -7.87 7.86 16.47
C LEU A 112 -8.73 6.58 16.52
N GLY A 113 -8.11 5.40 16.39
CA GLY A 113 -8.80 4.12 16.46
C GLY A 113 -9.56 3.90 17.77
N VAL A 114 -9.10 4.44 18.91
CA VAL A 114 -9.83 4.34 20.19
C VAL A 114 -11.13 5.13 20.13
N SER A 115 -11.07 6.38 19.68
CA SER A 115 -12.24 7.27 19.59
C SER A 115 -13.26 6.75 18.58
N VAL A 116 -12.80 6.25 17.42
CA VAL A 116 -13.69 5.65 16.41
C VAL A 116 -14.42 4.44 16.99
N ARG A 117 -13.70 3.53 17.66
CA ARG A 117 -14.33 2.35 18.29
C ARG A 117 -15.33 2.74 19.37
N ALA A 118 -15.01 3.71 20.23
CA ALA A 118 -15.94 4.21 21.23
C ALA A 118 -17.21 4.82 20.59
N ALA A 119 -17.05 5.59 19.51
CA ALA A 119 -18.17 6.16 18.77
C ALA A 119 -19.05 5.08 18.12
N VAL A 120 -18.44 4.07 17.51
CA VAL A 120 -19.17 2.92 16.92
C VAL A 120 -19.91 2.13 18.01
N LEU A 121 -19.26 1.86 19.15
CA LEU A 121 -19.92 1.19 20.27
C LEU A 121 -21.13 1.98 20.79
N ARG A 122 -20.99 3.30 20.94
CA ARG A 122 -22.08 4.19 21.33
C ARG A 122 -23.22 4.18 20.29
N LEU A 123 -22.89 4.20 19.00
CA LEU A 123 -23.89 4.13 17.93
C LEU A 123 -24.70 2.82 17.98
N LEU A 124 -24.04 1.71 18.31
CA LEU A 124 -24.66 0.38 18.33
C LEU A 124 -25.37 0.05 19.66
N LEU A 125 -24.93 0.64 20.78
CA LEU A 125 -25.39 0.26 22.13
C LEU A 125 -26.16 1.37 22.87
N GLY A 126 -26.15 2.62 22.38
CA GLY A 126 -26.82 3.78 22.99
C GLY A 126 -25.89 4.76 23.71
#